data_AF-A0A497ETZ3-F1
#
_entry.id   AF-A0A497ETZ3-F1
#
_cell.length_a   1.000
_cell.length_b   1.000
_cell.length_c   1.000
_cell.angle_alpha   90.00
_cell.angle_beta   90.00
_cell.angle_gamma   90.00
#
_symmetry.space_group_name_H-M   'P 1'
#
loop_
_entity.id
_entity.type
_entity.pdbx_description
1 polymer ?
#
loop_
_entity_poly.entity_id
_entity_poly.type
_entity_poly.pdbx_seq_one_letter_code
_entity_poly.pdbx_strand_id
1 'polypeptide(L)'
;MYKLPIGPQHPAIKEAFHFTFDLDGEVVVDVKPRLGNVHRGIEKGMEFRTWVQGIFLVERICGICNTPHTTCYVLTVEELYGVEAPPRAQYIRTIINELNRIHSHLLWVGVLGMEIGFWSYFMYIWRDRERVMDVVELITGNRVTTSAMLIGGVAYDITPEMEGPIRRAMDYLEERTKFYKKVFETDPTIRARTQDVGVLPTSVAIDLCAVGPTARGSDVKSDVRVDEPYCAYGEVPFNLVTYPTCDVWARAMVRIDQF
;
A
#
# COMPACT_ATOMS: atom_id res chain seq x y z
N MET A 1 -0.68 31.86 20.12
CA MET A 1 -0.29 31.13 18.90
C MET A 1 1.21 31.14 18.67
N TYR A 2 1.81 29.98 18.45
CA TYR A 2 3.21 29.85 18.03
C TYR A 2 3.33 28.85 16.88
N LYS A 3 4.45 28.89 16.14
CA LYS A 3 4.69 28.02 15.00
C LYS A 3 5.68 26.92 15.35
N LEU A 4 5.36 25.69 14.95
CA LEU A 4 6.23 24.54 15.14
C LEU A 4 6.57 23.91 13.78
N PRO A 5 7.81 24.07 13.28
CA PRO A 5 8.28 23.33 12.11
C PRO A 5 8.66 21.90 12.49
N ILE A 6 8.17 20.91 11.74
CA ILE A 6 8.58 19.50 11.86
C ILE A 6 9.02 19.01 10.48
N GLY A 7 10.23 18.45 10.42
CA GLY A 7 10.85 17.94 9.20
C GLY A 7 11.84 18.91 8.53
N PRO A 8 12.52 18.50 7.44
CA PRO A 8 12.35 17.21 6.76
C PRO A 8 12.95 16.03 7.52
N GLN A 9 13.89 16.29 8.43
CA GLN A 9 14.52 15.25 9.26
C GLN A 9 13.85 15.22 10.65
N HIS A 10 12.91 14.30 10.85
CA HIS A 10 12.28 14.07 12.16
C HIS A 10 11.85 12.61 12.31
N PRO A 11 12.04 11.93 13.46
CA PRO A 11 11.74 10.50 13.60
C PRO A 11 10.28 10.10 13.29
N ALA A 12 9.32 10.98 13.57
CA ALA A 12 7.89 10.76 13.28
C ALA A 12 7.54 10.89 11.77
N ILE A 13 8.47 11.34 10.94
CA ILE A 13 8.27 11.59 9.53
C ILE A 13 9.05 10.53 8.73
N LYS A 14 8.33 9.65 8.01
CA LYS A 14 8.93 8.49 7.28
C LYS A 14 9.37 8.81 5.86
N GLU A 15 8.94 9.95 5.34
CA GLU A 15 9.25 10.48 4.01
C GLU A 15 9.68 11.93 4.17
N ALA A 16 10.46 12.53 3.28
CA ALA A 16 11.00 13.88 3.50
C ALA A 16 9.94 15.00 3.35
N PHE A 17 8.97 15.04 4.26
CA PHE A 17 7.94 16.08 4.39
C PHE A 17 8.38 17.13 5.40
N HIS A 18 8.05 18.38 5.11
CA HIS A 18 8.20 19.47 6.07
C HIS A 18 6.83 20.07 6.34
N PHE A 19 6.41 20.11 7.60
CA PHE A 19 5.16 20.73 8.02
C PHE A 19 5.47 21.91 8.93
N THR A 20 4.79 23.03 8.71
CA THR A 20 4.74 24.11 9.71
C THR A 20 3.35 24.11 10.31
N PHE A 21 3.25 23.79 11.61
CA PHE A 21 2.01 23.83 12.35
C PHE A 21 1.86 25.18 13.04
N ASP A 22 0.68 25.78 12.94
CA ASP A 22 0.27 26.89 13.78
C ASP A 22 -0.50 26.29 14.97
N LEU A 23 -0.06 26.58 16.20
CA LEU A 23 -0.56 25.98 17.43
C LEU A 23 -1.16 27.02 18.37
N ASP A 24 -2.29 26.68 19.01
CA ASP A 24 -2.84 27.38 20.17
C ASP A 24 -2.82 26.46 21.40
N GLY A 25 -1.80 26.62 22.24
CA GLY A 25 -1.49 25.64 23.29
C GLY A 25 -1.16 24.28 22.67
N GLU A 26 -1.96 23.27 22.99
CA GLU A 26 -1.82 21.90 22.44
C GLU A 26 -2.69 21.66 21.19
N VAL A 27 -3.51 22.63 20.78
CA VAL A 27 -4.44 22.49 19.65
C VAL A 27 -3.75 22.93 18.36
N VAL A 28 -3.78 22.06 17.35
CA VAL A 28 -3.37 22.41 15.98
C VAL A 28 -4.49 23.21 15.32
N VAL A 29 -4.23 24.46 14.96
CA VAL A 29 -5.23 25.34 14.32
C VAL A 29 -5.05 25.44 12.80
N ASP A 30 -3.82 25.28 12.30
CA ASP A 30 -3.51 25.26 10.87
C ASP A 30 -2.23 24.44 10.62
N VAL A 31 -2.10 23.90 9.40
CA VAL A 31 -0.91 23.16 8.96
C VAL A 31 -0.54 23.56 7.53
N LYS A 32 0.72 23.94 7.34
CA LYS A 32 1.29 24.30 6.04
C LYS A 32 2.25 23.21 5.60
N PRO A 33 1.84 22.28 4.71
CA PRO A 33 2.72 21.27 4.16
C PRO A 33 3.64 21.87 3.11
N ARG A 34 4.94 21.60 3.23
CA ARG A 34 5.96 21.82 2.21
C ARG A 34 6.49 20.46 1.77
N LEU A 35 6.01 20.03 0.61
CA LEU A 35 6.37 18.77 -0.02
C LEU A 35 7.50 19.00 -1.05
N GLY A 36 7.98 17.91 -1.66
CA GLY A 36 8.89 17.98 -2.82
C GLY A 36 10.37 17.78 -2.53
N ASN A 37 10.79 17.54 -1.28
CA ASN A 37 12.21 17.24 -0.98
C ASN A 37 12.72 15.95 -1.66
N VAL A 38 11.82 15.05 -2.08
CA VAL A 38 12.13 13.82 -2.84
C VAL A 38 11.65 13.92 -4.30
N HIS A 39 11.37 15.14 -4.80
CA HIS A 39 11.01 15.31 -6.20
C HIS A 39 12.20 14.94 -7.09
N ARG A 40 12.02 13.93 -7.94
CA ARG A 40 13.06 13.37 -8.83
C ARG A 40 12.83 13.64 -10.30
N GLY A 41 11.80 14.42 -10.66
CA GLY A 41 11.44 14.68 -12.05
C GLY A 41 11.13 13.40 -12.85
N ILE A 42 10.45 12.42 -12.23
CA ILE A 42 10.16 11.11 -12.85
C ILE A 42 9.43 11.29 -14.18
N GLU A 43 8.39 12.12 -14.23
CA GLU A 43 7.62 12.41 -15.45
C GLU A 43 8.51 12.95 -16.57
N LYS A 44 9.35 13.95 -16.26
CA LYS A 44 10.32 14.48 -17.23
C LYS A 44 11.33 13.41 -17.66
N GLY A 45 11.74 12.55 -16.73
CA GLY A 45 12.61 11.41 -17.01
C GLY A 45 11.97 10.40 -17.97
N MET A 46 10.64 10.24 -17.97
CA MET A 46 9.93 9.37 -18.89
C MET A 46 10.00 9.86 -20.33
N GLU A 47 9.97 11.18 -20.58
CA GLU A 47 10.06 11.75 -21.93
C GLU A 47 11.36 11.39 -22.67
N PHE A 48 12.44 11.08 -21.94
CA PHE A 48 13.75 10.71 -22.50
C PHE A 48 13.99 9.20 -22.52
N ARG A 49 12.97 8.38 -22.23
CA ARG A 49 13.08 6.93 -22.13
C ARG A 49 12.13 6.24 -23.10
N THR A 50 12.54 5.08 -23.59
CA THR A 50 11.62 4.21 -24.33
C THR A 50 10.57 3.61 -23.37
N TRP A 51 9.47 3.09 -23.91
CA TRP A 51 8.43 2.45 -23.10
C TRP A 51 9.00 1.35 -22.18
N VAL A 52 9.91 0.53 -22.68
CA VAL A 52 10.57 -0.54 -21.94
C VAL A 52 11.48 0.02 -20.83
N GLN A 53 12.27 1.05 -21.12
CA GLN A 53 13.10 1.71 -20.11
C GLN A 53 12.27 2.41 -19.03
N GLY A 54 11.08 2.90 -19.40
CA GLY A 54 10.14 3.57 -18.50
C GLY A 54 9.62 2.67 -17.38
N ILE A 55 9.50 1.35 -17.62
CA ILE A 55 9.08 0.36 -16.60
C ILE A 55 9.95 0.50 -15.34
N PHE A 56 11.27 0.49 -15.51
CA PHE A 56 12.23 0.55 -14.41
C PHE A 56 12.29 1.93 -13.73
N LEU A 57 11.77 2.98 -14.37
CA LEU A 57 11.68 4.31 -13.77
C LEU A 57 10.40 4.45 -12.94
N VAL A 58 9.26 4.03 -13.50
CA VAL A 58 7.94 4.02 -12.83
C VAL A 58 7.97 3.13 -11.58
N GLU A 59 8.70 2.03 -11.63
CA GLU A 59 8.89 1.14 -10.48
C GLU A 59 9.43 1.85 -9.24
N ARG A 60 10.15 2.95 -9.44
CA ARG A 60 10.77 3.73 -8.38
C ARG A 60 9.92 4.91 -7.91
N ILE A 61 8.69 5.10 -8.40
CA ILE A 61 7.80 6.18 -7.94
C ILE A 61 7.58 6.09 -6.43
N CYS A 62 7.20 4.90 -5.95
CA CYS A 62 7.11 4.56 -4.53
C CYS A 62 8.20 3.54 -4.17
N GLY A 63 8.89 3.76 -3.05
CA GLY A 63 9.94 2.84 -2.57
C GLY A 63 9.41 1.51 -2.02
N ILE A 64 8.10 1.34 -1.92
CA ILE A 64 7.43 0.15 -1.34
C ILE A 64 6.51 -0.48 -2.39
N CYS A 65 5.55 0.31 -2.90
CA CYS A 65 4.48 -0.13 -3.79
C CYS A 65 4.91 -0.19 -5.28
N ASN A 66 6.06 -0.80 -5.56
CA ASN A 66 6.67 -0.81 -6.89
C ASN A 66 5.82 -1.55 -7.96
N THR A 67 5.19 -2.64 -7.55
CA THR A 67 4.40 -3.52 -8.43
C THR A 67 3.12 -2.86 -8.97
N PRO A 68 2.26 -2.20 -8.16
CA PRO A 68 1.06 -1.56 -8.70
C PRO A 68 1.40 -0.38 -9.63
N HIS A 69 2.47 0.38 -9.37
CA HIS A 69 2.91 1.44 -10.29
C HIS A 69 3.32 0.88 -11.66
N THR A 70 4.15 -0.17 -11.66
CA THR A 70 4.56 -0.82 -12.91
C THR A 70 3.38 -1.50 -13.61
N THR A 71 2.46 -2.12 -12.86
CA THR A 71 1.23 -2.73 -13.41
C THR A 71 0.38 -1.69 -14.13
N CYS A 72 0.08 -0.56 -13.47
CA CYS A 72 -0.68 0.54 -14.09
C CYS A 72 -0.01 1.01 -15.39
N TYR A 73 1.31 1.20 -15.38
CA TYR A 73 2.05 1.63 -16.55
C TYR A 73 2.05 0.61 -17.69
N VAL A 74 2.32 -0.67 -17.42
CA VAL A 74 2.33 -1.68 -18.51
C VAL A 74 0.94 -1.90 -19.09
N LEU A 75 -0.11 -1.88 -18.27
CA LEU A 75 -1.50 -2.00 -18.74
C LEU A 75 -1.88 -0.80 -19.62
N THR A 76 -1.48 0.41 -19.23
CA THR A 76 -1.71 1.62 -20.05
C THR A 76 -1.02 1.50 -21.41
N VAL A 77 0.23 1.04 -21.45
CA VAL A 77 0.96 0.86 -22.72
C VAL A 77 0.35 -0.26 -23.55
N GLU A 78 -0.04 -1.37 -22.94
CA GLU A 78 -0.73 -2.48 -23.58
C GLU A 78 -2.02 -2.06 -24.25
N GLU A 79 -2.86 -1.28 -23.55
CA GLU A 79 -4.10 -0.72 -24.08
C GLU A 79 -3.84 0.18 -25.29
N LEU A 80 -2.84 1.07 -25.21
CA LEU A 80 -2.46 1.96 -26.33
C LEU A 80 -2.04 1.20 -27.59
N TYR A 81 -1.39 0.03 -27.44
CA TYR A 81 -0.92 -0.79 -28.55
C TYR A 81 -1.89 -1.93 -28.93
N GLY A 82 -3.00 -2.11 -28.20
CA GLY A 82 -3.93 -3.23 -28.40
C GLY A 82 -3.29 -4.60 -28.14
N VAL A 83 -2.38 -4.69 -27.18
CA VAL A 83 -1.67 -5.93 -26.80
C VAL A 83 -2.28 -6.50 -25.53
N GLU A 84 -2.57 -7.78 -25.52
CA GLU A 84 -3.04 -8.48 -24.32
C GLU A 84 -1.99 -9.48 -23.83
N ALA A 85 -1.69 -9.45 -22.53
CA ALA A 85 -0.80 -10.43 -21.92
C ALA A 85 -1.45 -11.82 -21.90
N PRO A 86 -0.69 -12.92 -22.08
CA PRO A 86 -1.23 -14.28 -22.01
C PRO A 86 -1.96 -14.55 -20.67
N PRO A 87 -3.00 -15.41 -20.63
CA PRO A 87 -3.77 -15.66 -19.42
C PRO A 87 -2.91 -16.00 -18.20
N ARG A 88 -1.92 -16.89 -18.35
CA ARG A 88 -0.97 -17.24 -17.27
C ARG A 88 -0.24 -16.02 -16.72
N ALA A 89 0.18 -15.09 -17.57
CA ALA A 89 0.83 -13.86 -17.14
C ALA A 89 -0.12 -12.98 -16.34
N GLN A 90 -1.40 -12.85 -16.74
CA GLN A 90 -2.40 -12.08 -15.99
C GLN A 90 -2.62 -12.61 -14.57
N TYR A 91 -2.64 -13.93 -14.40
CA TYR A 91 -2.70 -14.57 -13.07
C TYR A 91 -1.44 -14.29 -12.23
N ILE A 92 -0.25 -14.42 -12.82
CA ILE A 92 1.01 -14.12 -12.12
C ILE A 92 1.07 -12.64 -11.73
N ARG A 93 0.63 -11.73 -12.60
CA ARG A 93 0.54 -10.30 -12.28
C ARG A 93 -0.33 -10.06 -11.05
N THR A 94 -1.47 -10.75 -11.00
CA THR A 94 -2.40 -10.66 -9.88
C THR A 94 -1.72 -11.15 -8.60
N ILE A 95 -1.10 -12.33 -8.60
CA ILE A 95 -0.38 -12.88 -7.44
C ILE A 95 0.70 -11.91 -6.93
N ILE A 96 1.54 -11.36 -7.81
CA ILE A 96 2.61 -10.44 -7.40
C ILE A 96 2.02 -9.11 -6.87
N ASN A 97 0.94 -8.60 -7.46
CA ASN A 97 0.24 -7.43 -6.91
C ASN A 97 -0.38 -7.70 -5.53
N GLU A 98 -0.96 -8.88 -5.30
CA GLU A 98 -1.49 -9.28 -3.99
C GLU A 98 -0.38 -9.38 -2.94
N LEU A 99 0.76 -10.01 -3.29
CA LEU A 99 1.93 -10.07 -2.42
C LEU A 99 2.45 -8.66 -2.08
N ASN A 100 2.49 -7.75 -3.06
CA ASN A 100 2.86 -6.35 -2.81
C ASN A 100 1.85 -5.63 -1.91
N ARG A 101 0.54 -5.92 -2.05
CA ARG A 101 -0.48 -5.35 -1.16
C ARG A 101 -0.32 -5.86 0.27
N ILE A 102 -0.16 -7.17 0.49
CA ILE A 102 0.05 -7.74 1.83
C ILE A 102 1.30 -7.11 2.47
N HIS A 103 2.40 -7.05 1.71
CA HIS A 103 3.64 -6.39 2.12
C HIS A 103 3.43 -4.92 2.53
N SER A 104 2.68 -4.16 1.73
CA SER A 104 2.39 -2.74 1.96
C SER A 104 1.49 -2.53 3.18
N HIS A 105 0.46 -3.36 3.36
CA HIS A 105 -0.47 -3.26 4.48
C HIS A 105 0.19 -3.65 5.79
N LEU A 106 1.00 -4.71 5.82
CA LEU A 106 1.79 -5.09 7.01
C LEU A 106 2.74 -3.96 7.40
N LEU A 107 3.43 -3.35 6.42
CA LEU A 107 4.29 -2.20 6.70
C LEU A 107 3.50 -1.06 7.34
N TRP A 108 2.37 -0.67 6.74
CA TRP A 108 1.56 0.45 7.22
C TRP A 108 1.02 0.22 8.63
N VAL A 109 0.45 -0.97 8.89
CA VAL A 109 -0.12 -1.32 10.20
C VAL A 109 0.99 -1.43 11.26
N GLY A 110 2.14 -1.97 10.90
CA GLY A 110 3.31 -1.98 11.79
C GLY A 110 3.76 -0.56 12.15
N VAL A 111 3.93 0.32 11.15
CA VAL A 111 4.34 1.72 11.38
C VAL A 111 3.31 2.46 12.23
N LEU A 112 2.01 2.27 11.99
CA LEU A 112 0.97 2.82 12.85
C LEU A 112 1.21 2.40 14.30
N GLY A 113 1.41 1.09 14.56
CA GLY A 113 1.71 0.55 15.88
C GLY A 113 2.92 1.23 16.53
N MET A 114 4.02 1.40 15.79
CA MET A 114 5.21 2.11 16.27
C MET A 114 4.91 3.56 16.66
N GLU A 115 4.20 4.32 15.82
CA GLU A 115 3.90 5.74 16.07
C GLU A 115 2.95 5.95 17.27
N ILE A 116 2.09 4.98 17.56
CA ILE A 116 1.24 5.03 18.76
C ILE A 116 1.91 4.41 20.01
N GLY A 117 3.16 3.93 19.89
CA GLY A 117 4.00 3.47 21.01
C GLY A 117 4.10 1.95 21.21
N PHE A 118 3.52 1.15 20.31
CA PHE A 118 3.43 -0.31 20.42
C PHE A 118 4.55 -1.01 19.65
N TRP A 119 5.77 -0.90 20.17
CA TRP A 119 6.97 -1.45 19.54
C TRP A 119 6.93 -2.96 19.31
N SER A 120 6.43 -3.75 20.26
CA SER A 120 6.34 -5.21 20.08
C SER A 120 5.39 -5.60 18.96
N TYR A 121 4.29 -4.85 18.78
CA TYR A 121 3.34 -5.05 17.68
C TYR A 121 4.01 -4.77 16.33
N PHE A 122 4.72 -3.63 16.23
CA PHE A 122 5.55 -3.29 15.08
C PHE A 122 6.57 -4.39 14.75
N MET A 123 7.36 -4.83 15.74
CA MET A 123 8.43 -5.82 15.55
C MET A 123 7.88 -7.17 15.05
N TYR A 124 6.75 -7.64 15.59
CA TYR A 124 6.15 -8.89 15.15
C TYR A 124 5.58 -8.81 13.74
N ILE A 125 4.88 -7.71 13.41
CA ILE A 125 4.35 -7.50 12.06
C ILE A 125 5.48 -7.40 11.05
N TRP A 126 6.54 -6.65 11.33
CA TRP A 126 7.67 -6.50 10.43
C TRP A 126 8.47 -7.80 10.28
N ARG A 127 8.64 -8.58 11.35
CA ARG A 127 9.20 -9.94 11.25
C ARG A 127 8.37 -10.82 10.31
N ASP A 128 7.05 -10.79 10.43
CA ASP A 128 6.20 -11.64 9.59
C ASP A 128 6.11 -11.11 8.16
N ARG A 129 6.20 -9.79 7.94
CA ARG A 129 6.34 -9.17 6.62
C ARG A 129 7.56 -9.70 5.85
N GLU A 130 8.66 -10.05 6.52
CA GLU A 130 9.81 -10.65 5.84
C GLU A 130 9.46 -11.93 5.09
N ARG A 131 8.47 -12.71 5.55
CA ARG A 131 8.04 -13.91 4.82
C ARG A 131 7.40 -13.60 3.48
N VAL A 132 6.70 -12.46 3.38
CA VAL A 132 6.18 -11.98 2.09
C VAL A 132 7.35 -11.62 1.17
N MET A 133 8.38 -10.97 1.72
CA MET A 133 9.58 -10.61 0.95
C MET A 133 10.40 -11.83 0.52
N ASP A 134 10.46 -12.88 1.33
CA ASP A 134 11.10 -14.16 0.97
C ASP A 134 10.34 -14.83 -0.20
N VAL A 135 9.00 -14.75 -0.22
CA VAL A 135 8.19 -15.23 -1.34
C VAL A 135 8.42 -14.39 -2.61
N VAL A 136 8.46 -13.06 -2.47
CA VAL A 136 8.74 -12.16 -3.60
C VAL A 136 10.15 -12.42 -4.15
N GLU A 137 11.13 -12.67 -3.29
CA GLU A 137 12.49 -13.04 -3.67
C GLU A 137 12.55 -14.41 -4.36
N LEU A 138 11.79 -15.40 -3.87
CA LEU A 138 11.68 -16.70 -4.51
C LEU A 138 11.18 -16.59 -5.96
N ILE A 139 10.23 -15.69 -6.22
CA ILE A 139 9.63 -15.49 -7.55
C ILE A 139 10.53 -14.62 -8.45
N THR A 140 11.08 -13.54 -7.92
CA THR A 140 11.65 -12.44 -8.73
C THR A 140 13.16 -12.26 -8.57
N GLY A 141 13.78 -12.95 -7.60
CA GLY A 141 15.17 -12.75 -7.18
C GLY A 141 15.42 -11.43 -6.44
N ASN A 142 14.40 -10.61 -6.22
CA ASN A 142 14.49 -9.34 -5.51
C ASN A 142 13.45 -9.25 -4.40
N ARG A 143 13.72 -8.47 -3.36
CA ARG A 143 12.82 -8.36 -2.18
C ARG A 143 11.84 -7.18 -2.23
N VAL A 144 12.20 -6.11 -2.95
CA VAL A 144 11.39 -4.88 -3.04
C VAL A 144 11.17 -4.53 -4.50
N THR A 145 12.16 -3.96 -5.19
CA THR A 145 12.08 -3.63 -6.62
C THR A 145 12.21 -4.91 -7.44
N THR A 146 11.09 -5.41 -7.96
CA THR A 146 10.97 -6.74 -8.57
C THR A 146 11.27 -6.75 -10.07
N SER A 147 11.00 -5.65 -10.76
CA SER A 147 10.98 -5.55 -12.22
C SER A 147 10.16 -6.68 -12.89
N ALA A 148 9.12 -7.16 -12.21
CA ALA A 148 8.37 -8.33 -12.62
C ALA A 148 7.36 -8.05 -13.76
N MET A 149 6.83 -6.83 -13.83
CA MET A 149 5.82 -6.45 -14.81
C MET A 149 6.49 -5.98 -16.10
N LEU A 150 6.17 -6.64 -17.22
CA LEU A 150 6.67 -6.27 -18.55
C LEU A 150 5.50 -5.97 -19.48
N ILE A 151 5.70 -5.13 -20.48
CA ILE A 151 4.72 -4.94 -21.56
C ILE A 151 4.55 -6.29 -22.30
N GLY A 152 3.32 -6.76 -22.41
CA GLY A 152 2.93 -8.06 -22.96
C GLY A 152 2.98 -9.23 -21.98
N GLY A 153 3.36 -9.04 -20.71
CA GLY A 153 3.39 -10.15 -19.75
C GLY A 153 4.16 -9.89 -18.46
N VAL A 154 5.01 -10.85 -18.09
CA VAL A 154 5.80 -10.86 -16.86
C VAL A 154 7.23 -11.34 -17.14
N ALA A 155 8.19 -10.89 -16.35
CA ALA A 155 9.59 -11.28 -16.46
C ALA A 155 9.87 -12.69 -15.90
N TYR A 156 9.06 -13.12 -14.93
CA TYR A 156 9.27 -14.34 -14.17
C TYR A 156 8.02 -15.22 -14.21
N ASP A 157 8.24 -16.53 -14.31
CA ASP A 157 7.18 -17.52 -14.16
C ASP A 157 7.17 -18.09 -12.73
N ILE A 158 6.02 -18.59 -12.26
CA ILE A 158 5.90 -19.31 -10.99
C ILE A 158 5.90 -20.80 -11.29
N THR A 159 7.01 -21.48 -11.00
CA THR A 159 7.17 -22.91 -11.29
C THR A 159 6.44 -23.78 -10.26
N PRO A 160 6.09 -25.04 -10.59
CA PRO A 160 5.40 -25.94 -9.65
C PRO A 160 6.15 -26.15 -8.32
N GLU A 161 7.49 -26.09 -8.33
CA GLU A 161 8.31 -26.26 -7.13
C GLU A 161 8.15 -25.10 -6.13
N MET A 162 7.75 -23.92 -6.60
CA MET A 162 7.52 -22.74 -5.78
C MET A 162 6.18 -22.78 -5.04
N GLU A 163 5.20 -23.56 -5.51
CA GLU A 163 3.85 -23.58 -4.95
C GLU A 163 3.85 -23.94 -3.46
N GLY A 164 4.56 -25.01 -3.09
CA GLY A 164 4.61 -25.48 -1.70
C GLY A 164 5.15 -24.42 -0.72
N PRO A 165 6.34 -23.83 -0.98
CA PRO A 165 6.86 -22.70 -0.21
C PRO A 165 5.90 -21.51 -0.11
N ILE A 166 5.29 -21.09 -1.24
CA ILE A 166 4.36 -19.95 -1.28
C ILE A 166 3.15 -20.23 -0.39
N ARG A 167 2.50 -21.39 -0.54
CA ARG A 167 1.32 -21.75 0.26
C ARG A 167 1.62 -21.77 1.76
N ARG A 168 2.72 -22.41 2.16
CA ARG A 168 3.11 -22.45 3.59
C ARG A 168 3.34 -21.05 4.17
N ALA A 169 3.90 -20.13 3.38
CA ALA A 169 4.07 -18.75 3.81
C ALA A 169 2.71 -18.04 3.96
N MET A 170 1.78 -18.25 3.03
CA MET A 170 0.43 -17.67 3.08
C MET A 170 -0.37 -18.22 4.27
N ASP A 171 -0.38 -19.54 4.48
CA ASP A 171 -1.07 -20.18 5.62
C ASP A 171 -0.57 -19.61 6.96
N TYR A 172 0.75 -19.44 7.08
CA TYR A 172 1.35 -18.84 8.26
C TYR A 172 0.90 -17.39 8.44
N LEU A 173 0.94 -16.58 7.38
CA LEU A 173 0.55 -15.17 7.43
C LEU A 173 -0.93 -14.99 7.74
N GLU A 174 -1.80 -15.86 7.24
CA GLU A 174 -3.23 -15.85 7.55
C GLU A 174 -3.47 -15.98 9.06
N GLU A 175 -2.82 -16.95 9.71
CA GLU A 175 -2.96 -17.13 11.16
C GLU A 175 -2.38 -15.96 11.96
N ARG A 176 -1.26 -15.37 11.49
CA ARG A 176 -0.64 -14.22 12.15
C ARG A 176 -1.47 -12.95 12.00
N THR A 177 -2.07 -12.73 10.85
CA THR A 177 -2.92 -11.56 10.59
C THR A 177 -4.21 -11.59 11.40
N LYS A 178 -4.81 -12.78 11.63
CA LYS A 178 -5.90 -12.96 12.60
C LYS A 178 -5.48 -12.52 14.01
N PHE A 179 -4.27 -12.89 14.45
CA PHE A 179 -3.73 -12.43 15.73
C PHE A 179 -3.54 -10.90 15.76
N TYR A 180 -2.97 -10.31 14.71
CA TYR A 180 -2.75 -8.86 14.62
C TYR A 180 -4.05 -8.06 14.63
N LYS A 181 -5.07 -8.55 13.93
CA LYS A 181 -6.43 -8.00 13.97
C LYS A 181 -6.98 -8.02 15.38
N LYS A 182 -6.94 -9.16 16.05
CA LYS A 182 -7.45 -9.31 17.42
C LYS A 182 -6.79 -8.31 18.38
N VAL A 183 -5.47 -8.16 18.31
CA VAL A 183 -4.75 -7.18 19.16
C VAL A 183 -5.19 -5.76 18.84
N PHE A 184 -5.25 -5.39 17.57
CA PHE A 184 -5.64 -4.04 17.15
C PHE A 184 -7.08 -3.67 17.54
N GLU A 185 -7.99 -4.63 17.42
CA GLU A 185 -9.41 -4.45 17.70
C GLU A 185 -9.73 -4.41 19.20
N THR A 186 -9.00 -5.18 20.02
CA THR A 186 -9.33 -5.36 21.44
C THR A 186 -8.50 -4.51 22.40
N ASP A 187 -7.32 -4.03 22.00
CA ASP A 187 -6.48 -3.23 22.89
C ASP A 187 -7.09 -1.84 23.14
N PRO A 188 -7.38 -1.47 24.41
CA PRO A 188 -8.05 -0.22 24.73
C PRO A 188 -7.17 1.01 24.44
N THR A 189 -5.85 0.88 24.51
CA THR A 189 -4.92 1.98 24.26
C THR A 189 -4.77 2.23 22.77
N ILE A 190 -4.76 1.19 21.93
CA ILE A 190 -4.84 1.36 20.46
C ILE A 190 -6.13 2.10 20.09
N ARG A 191 -7.27 1.65 20.63
CA ARG A 191 -8.57 2.28 20.38
C ARG A 191 -8.58 3.75 20.81
N ALA A 192 -8.12 4.06 22.01
CA ALA A 192 -8.07 5.44 22.51
C ALA A 192 -7.19 6.38 21.66
N ARG A 193 -6.24 5.84 20.88
CA ARG A 193 -5.32 6.62 20.03
C ARG A 193 -5.75 6.69 18.57
N THR A 194 -6.79 5.95 18.17
CA THR A 194 -7.18 5.79 16.75
C THR A 194 -8.66 6.03 16.50
N GLN A 195 -9.53 5.78 17.48
CA GLN A 195 -10.96 6.07 17.40
C GLN A 195 -11.19 7.57 17.58
N ASP A 196 -12.11 8.12 16.79
CA ASP A 196 -12.45 9.56 16.74
C ASP A 196 -11.27 10.49 16.39
N VAL A 197 -10.14 9.94 15.92
CA VAL A 197 -8.96 10.69 15.49
C VAL A 197 -8.93 10.81 13.96
N GLY A 198 -8.69 12.03 13.46
CA GLY A 198 -8.53 12.31 12.04
C GLY A 198 -9.79 12.04 11.20
N VAL A 199 -10.97 12.23 11.78
CA VAL A 199 -12.26 11.91 11.13
C VAL A 199 -12.37 12.60 9.76
N LEU A 200 -12.63 11.81 8.73
CA LEU A 200 -12.88 12.27 7.36
C LEU A 200 -14.30 11.82 6.95
N PRO A 201 -15.32 12.67 7.07
CA PRO A 201 -16.70 12.30 6.73
C PRO A 201 -16.82 11.85 5.27
N THR A 202 -17.77 10.96 4.98
CA THR A 202 -17.99 10.38 3.64
C THR A 202 -18.14 11.43 2.55
N SER A 203 -18.94 12.47 2.76
CA SER A 203 -19.13 13.54 1.76
C SER A 203 -17.82 14.28 1.47
N VAL A 204 -17.05 14.62 2.52
CA VAL A 204 -15.76 15.29 2.40
C VAL A 204 -14.73 14.39 1.72
N ALA A 205 -14.75 13.08 2.00
CA ALA A 205 -13.88 12.11 1.32
C ALA A 205 -14.14 12.09 -0.20
N ILE A 206 -15.41 12.20 -0.61
CA ILE A 206 -15.81 12.28 -2.02
C ILE A 206 -15.37 13.61 -2.63
N ASP A 207 -15.66 14.73 -1.95
CA ASP A 207 -15.31 16.08 -2.41
C ASP A 207 -13.79 16.26 -2.60
N LEU A 208 -12.98 15.60 -1.76
CA LEU A 208 -11.52 15.59 -1.85
C LEU A 208 -10.96 14.49 -2.76
N CYS A 209 -11.81 13.71 -3.42
CA CYS A 209 -11.43 12.59 -4.28
C CYS A 209 -10.50 11.58 -3.58
N ALA A 210 -10.78 11.26 -2.31
CA ALA A 210 -10.04 10.24 -1.59
C ALA A 210 -10.21 8.87 -2.28
N VAL A 211 -9.16 8.04 -2.23
CA VAL A 211 -9.14 6.70 -2.85
C VAL A 211 -8.64 5.61 -1.91
N GLY A 212 -8.88 4.35 -2.29
CA GLY A 212 -8.33 3.18 -1.64
C GLY A 212 -8.78 3.04 -0.17
N PRO A 213 -7.91 2.57 0.73
CA PRO A 213 -8.27 2.39 2.14
C PRO A 213 -8.68 3.69 2.85
N THR A 214 -8.24 4.86 2.36
CA THR A 214 -8.65 6.15 2.93
C THR A 214 -10.13 6.42 2.68
N ALA A 215 -10.58 6.22 1.44
CA ALA A 215 -12.00 6.39 1.07
C ALA A 215 -12.89 5.32 1.70
N ARG A 216 -12.45 4.06 1.67
CA ARG A 216 -13.20 2.93 2.26
C ARG A 216 -13.29 2.97 3.78
N GLY A 217 -12.33 3.63 4.45
CA GLY A 217 -12.41 3.93 5.88
C GLY A 217 -13.42 5.03 6.21
N SER A 218 -13.95 5.71 5.20
CA SER A 218 -15.03 6.71 5.27
C SER A 218 -16.31 6.20 4.60
N ASP A 219 -16.51 4.88 4.58
CA ASP A 219 -17.62 4.15 3.95
C ASP A 219 -17.86 4.37 2.44
N VAL A 220 -16.88 4.90 1.71
CA VAL A 220 -16.99 5.00 0.25
C VAL A 220 -16.75 3.62 -0.36
N LYS A 221 -17.80 3.00 -0.89
CA LYS A 221 -17.76 1.69 -1.56
C LYS A 221 -17.17 1.82 -2.96
N SER A 222 -15.84 1.91 -3.04
CA SER A 222 -15.11 1.91 -4.30
C SER A 222 -13.81 1.11 -4.20
N ASP A 223 -13.57 0.31 -5.22
CA ASP A 223 -12.31 -0.38 -5.47
C ASP A 223 -12.22 -0.71 -6.95
N VAL A 224 -11.21 -0.15 -7.63
CA VAL A 224 -11.03 -0.35 -9.07
C VAL A 224 -10.97 -1.82 -9.49
N ARG A 225 -10.53 -2.73 -8.61
CA ARG A 225 -10.48 -4.18 -8.92
C ARG A 225 -11.87 -4.82 -9.02
N VAL A 226 -12.89 -4.17 -8.45
CA VAL A 226 -14.31 -4.55 -8.57
C VAL A 226 -14.97 -3.73 -9.67
N ASP A 227 -14.76 -2.42 -9.65
CA ASP A 227 -15.47 -1.47 -10.50
C ASP A 227 -15.02 -1.58 -11.97
N GLU A 228 -13.72 -1.82 -12.20
CA GLU A 228 -13.09 -1.99 -13.51
C GLU A 228 -11.98 -3.07 -13.43
N PRO A 229 -12.36 -4.36 -13.37
CA PRO A 229 -11.41 -5.44 -13.14
C PRO A 229 -10.32 -5.51 -14.23
N TYR A 230 -9.07 -5.69 -13.79
CA TYR A 230 -7.90 -5.85 -14.66
C TYR A 230 -7.10 -7.10 -14.26
N CYS A 231 -6.18 -7.54 -15.12
CA CYS A 231 -5.48 -8.83 -14.93
C CYS A 231 -6.50 -9.94 -14.61
N ALA A 232 -6.26 -10.77 -13.58
CA ALA A 232 -7.16 -11.84 -13.20
C ALA A 232 -8.18 -11.44 -12.11
N TYR A 233 -8.32 -10.16 -11.75
CA TYR A 233 -9.27 -9.74 -10.68
C TYR A 233 -10.73 -10.02 -11.04
N GLY A 234 -11.08 -10.12 -12.33
CA GLY A 234 -12.43 -10.51 -12.78
C GLY A 234 -12.74 -12.00 -12.56
N GLU A 235 -11.73 -12.83 -12.33
CA GLU A 235 -11.87 -14.29 -12.17
C GLU A 235 -11.63 -14.75 -10.71
N VAL A 236 -11.06 -13.89 -9.86
CA VAL A 236 -10.74 -14.20 -8.46
C VAL A 236 -11.69 -13.45 -7.54
N PRO A 237 -12.63 -14.14 -6.85
CA PRO A 237 -13.58 -13.48 -5.98
C PRO A 237 -12.90 -12.95 -4.71
N PHE A 238 -13.26 -11.73 -4.31
CA PHE A 238 -12.87 -11.13 -3.04
C PHE A 238 -13.96 -10.21 -2.50
N ASN A 239 -13.89 -9.90 -1.21
CA ASN A 239 -14.86 -9.03 -0.56
C ASN A 239 -14.37 -7.58 -0.51
N LEU A 240 -15.25 -6.64 -0.87
CA LEU A 240 -15.02 -5.22 -0.65
C LEU A 240 -15.19 -4.91 0.84
N VAL A 241 -14.16 -4.33 1.46
CA VAL A 241 -14.15 -3.97 2.88
C VAL A 241 -14.34 -2.46 3.05
N THR A 242 -15.37 -2.04 3.76
CA THR A 242 -15.58 -0.64 4.18
C THR A 242 -15.89 -0.56 5.67
N TYR A 243 -15.65 0.62 6.26
CA TYR A 243 -15.96 0.90 7.66
C TYR A 243 -16.60 2.30 7.79
N PRO A 244 -17.65 2.46 8.62
CA PRO A 244 -18.40 3.72 8.69
C PRO A 244 -17.89 4.75 9.70
N THR A 245 -16.92 4.41 10.54
CA THR A 245 -16.47 5.32 11.62
C THR A 245 -15.62 6.49 11.14
N CYS A 246 -15.15 6.50 9.88
CA CYS A 246 -14.48 7.62 9.22
C CYS A 246 -13.13 8.06 9.85
N ASP A 247 -12.64 7.34 10.85
CA ASP A 247 -11.47 7.67 11.67
C ASP A 247 -10.22 6.85 11.30
N VAL A 248 -9.11 7.08 12.01
CA VAL A 248 -7.87 6.32 11.81
C VAL A 248 -8.09 4.83 12.08
N TRP A 249 -8.93 4.48 13.05
CA TRP A 249 -9.25 3.08 13.36
C TRP A 249 -9.90 2.38 12.15
N ALA A 250 -10.93 2.97 11.52
CA ALA A 250 -11.55 2.42 10.31
C ALA A 250 -10.53 2.20 9.20
N ARG A 251 -9.68 3.20 8.92
CA ARG A 251 -8.65 3.11 7.87
C ARG A 251 -7.61 2.02 8.14
N ALA A 252 -7.30 1.75 9.41
CA ALA A 252 -6.45 0.64 9.80
C ALA A 252 -7.16 -0.70 9.62
N MET A 253 -8.41 -0.82 10.06
CA MET A 253 -9.21 -2.04 9.91
C MET A 253 -9.47 -2.41 8.45
N VAL A 254 -9.72 -1.44 7.57
CA VAL A 254 -9.80 -1.70 6.11
C VAL A 254 -8.52 -2.37 5.59
N ARG A 255 -7.34 -1.97 6.07
CA ARG A 255 -6.07 -2.57 5.65
C ARG A 255 -5.88 -3.96 6.25
N ILE A 256 -6.25 -4.13 7.52
CA ILE A 256 -6.13 -5.40 8.24
C ILE A 256 -7.06 -6.47 7.65
N ASP A 257 -8.28 -6.11 7.27
CA ASP A 257 -9.23 -7.03 6.65
C ASP A 257 -8.98 -7.25 5.15
N GLN A 258 -7.93 -6.64 4.60
CA GLN A 258 -7.46 -6.85 3.23
C GLN A 258 -6.21 -7.75 3.15
N PHE A 259 -5.77 -8.30 4.29
CA PHE A 259 -4.73 -9.32 4.35
C PHE A 259 -5.15 -10.61 3.63
#